data_AF-A0A4R6SZ19-F1
#
_entry.id   AF-A0A4R6SZ19-F1
#
_cell.length_a   1.000
_cell.length_b   1.000
_cell.length_c   1.000
_cell.angle_alpha   90.00
_cell.angle_beta   90.00
_cell.angle_gamma   90.00
#
_symmetry.space_group_name_H-M   'P 1'
#
loop_
_entity.id
_entity.type
_entity.pdbx_description
1 polymer ?
#
loop_
_entity_poly.entity_id
_entity_poly.type
_entity_poly.pdbx_seq_one_letter_code
_entity_poly.pdbx_strand_id
1 'polypeptide(L)' 'MTKVAAFHSIKQNVYHDNNKCTEGNNIEKENLRQGTGGKAKCSHCIRLN' A
#
# COMPACT_ATOMS: atom_id res chain seq x y z
N MET A 1 -15.73 -3.91 -4.76
CA MET A 1 -14.90 -3.02 -3.92
C MET A 1 -13.45 -3.44 -4.06
N THR A 2 -12.57 -2.49 -4.35
CA THR A 2 -11.14 -2.73 -4.61
C THR A 2 -10.25 -2.24 -3.46
N LYS A 3 -10.84 -1.45 -2.56
CA LYS A 3 -10.21 -0.94 -1.36
C LYS A 3 -10.05 -2.05 -0.33
N VAL A 4 -8.88 -2.14 0.27
CA VAL A 4 -8.51 -3.10 1.33
C VAL A 4 -8.01 -2.35 2.57
N ALA A 5 -7.78 -3.07 3.66
CA ALA A 5 -7.13 -2.51 4.84
C ALA A 5 -5.78 -1.89 4.45
N ALA A 6 -5.42 -0.76 5.07
CA ALA A 6 -4.16 -0.10 4.77
C ALA A 6 -2.97 -1.00 5.11
N PHE A 7 -1.96 -1.00 4.24
CA PHE A 7 -0.70 -1.71 4.43
C PHE A 7 0.45 -0.91 3.83
N HIS A 8 1.67 -1.16 4.27
CA HIS A 8 2.85 -0.50 3.72
C HIS A 8 4.06 -1.43 3.74
N SER A 9 5.07 -1.11 2.93
CA SER A 9 6.39 -1.73 3.02
C SER A 9 7.27 -0.93 3.98
N ILE A 10 8.11 -1.60 4.77
CA ILE A 10 9.16 -0.92 5.55
C ILE A 10 10.20 -0.23 4.65
N LYS A 11 10.37 -0.69 3.40
CA LYS A 11 11.33 -0.14 2.41
C LYS A 11 10.78 1.03 1.58
N GLN A 12 9.48 1.34 1.66
CA GLN A 12 8.82 2.40 0.88
C GLN A 12 8.35 3.54 1.78
N ASN A 13 8.19 4.76 1.24
CA ASN A 13 7.68 5.92 1.98
C ASN A 13 6.17 6.19 1.74
N VAL A 14 5.43 5.16 1.31
CA VAL A 14 3.98 5.25 1.05
C VAL A 14 3.23 4.07 1.66
N TYR A 15 1.93 4.25 1.89
CA TYR A 15 0.99 3.18 2.18
C TYR A 15 0.06 2.92 0.99
N HIS A 16 -0.50 1.70 0.98
CA HIS A 16 -1.42 1.19 -0.02
C HIS A 16 -2.71 0.77 0.66
N ASP A 17 -3.82 0.94 -0.02
CA ASP A 17 -5.15 0.55 0.46
C ASP A 17 -6.01 -0.02 -0.68
N ASN A 18 -5.39 -0.46 -1.78
CA ASN A 18 -6.09 -0.91 -2.98
C ASN A 18 -5.45 -2.19 -3.54
N ASN A 19 -6.24 -3.27 -3.69
CA ASN A 19 -5.73 -4.57 -4.15
C ASN A 19 -5.41 -4.63 -5.66
N LYS A 20 -5.70 -3.57 -6.42
CA LYS A 20 -5.23 -3.40 -7.80
C LYS A 20 -3.92 -2.63 -7.89
N CYS A 21 -3.38 -2.12 -6.78
CA CYS A 21 -2.10 -1.44 -6.77
C CYS A 21 -0.97 -2.46 -7.02
N THR A 22 -0.38 -2.43 -8.22
CA THR A 22 0.72 -3.34 -8.58
C THR A 22 1.95 -3.12 -7.71
N GLU A 23 2.22 -1.87 -7.31
CA GLU A 23 3.33 -1.53 -6.40
C GLU A 23 3.12 -2.10 -4.99
N GLY A 24 1.87 -2.04 -4.48
CA GLY A 24 1.51 -2.62 -3.19
C GLY A 24 1.53 -4.15 -3.23
N ASN A 25 1.05 -4.74 -4.33
CA ASN A 25 1.02 -6.20 -4.51
C ASN A 25 2.41 -6.80 -4.69
N ASN A 26 3.42 -6.01 -5.09
CA ASN A 26 4.81 -6.45 -5.24
C ASN A 26 5.63 -6.31 -3.94
N ILE A 27 5.01 -5.99 -2.80
CA ILE A 27 5.70 -5.92 -1.51
C ILE A 27 6.02 -7.33 -1.02
N GLU A 28 7.31 -7.61 -0.81
CA GLU A 28 7.78 -8.85 -0.20
C GLU A 28 7.17 -9.03 1.20
N LYS A 29 6.73 -10.24 1.54
CA LYS A 29 6.03 -10.54 2.81
C LYS A 29 6.84 -10.11 4.05
N GLU A 30 8.16 -10.26 4.00
CA GLU A 30 9.08 -9.83 5.07
C GLU A 30 9.02 -8.32 5.34
N ASN A 31 8.70 -7.52 4.32
CA ASN A 31 8.68 -6.06 4.35
C ASN A 31 7.26 -5.50 4.58
N LEU A 32 6.23 -6.32 4.41
CA LEU A 32 4.82 -5.93 4.54
C LEU A 32 4.44 -5.68 6.01
N ARG A 33 3.83 -4.53 6.29
CA ARG A 33 3.27 -4.17 7.60
C ARG A 33 1.84 -3.66 7.42
N GLN A 34 1.01 -3.94 8.41
CA GLN A 34 -0.37 -3.44 8.44
C GLN A 34 -0.41 -1.97 8.85
N GLY A 35 -1.47 -1.27 8.44
CA GLY A 35 -1.67 0.15 8.70
C GLY A 35 -0.91 1.08 7.75
N THR A 36 -1.05 2.38 7.96
CA THR A 36 -0.43 3.42 7.11
C THR A 36 1.04 3.66 7.45
N GLY A 37 1.49 3.28 8.65
CA GLY A 37 2.84 3.55 9.13
C GLY A 37 3.18 5.05 9.21
N GLY A 38 2.16 5.92 9.25
CA GLY A 38 2.35 7.39 9.15
C GLY A 38 2.82 7.87 7.78
N LYS A 39 2.79 7.01 6.76
CA LYS A 39 3.29 7.29 5.41
C LYS A 39 2.22 7.98 4.57
N ALA A 40 2.63 8.66 3.50
CA ALA A 40 1.71 9.23 2.54
C ALA A 40 0.98 8.13 1.74
N LYS A 41 -0.21 8.43 1.20
CA LYS A 41 -0.91 7.46 0.33
C LYS A 41 -0.17 7.32 -1.00
N CYS A 42 -0.01 6.10 -1.49
CA CYS A 42 0.56 5.82 -2.80
C CYS A 42 -0.23 6.53 -3.91
N SER A 43 0.45 7.26 -4.79
CA SER A 43 -0.17 7.99 -5.92
C SER A 43 -0.98 7.08 -6.85
N HIS A 44 -0.55 5.83 -7.04
CA HIS A 44 -1.29 4.87 -7.84
C HIS A 44 -2.56 4.40 -7.12
N CYS A 45 -2.49 4.16 -5.79
CA CYS A 45 -3.69 3.91 -4.98
C CYS A 45 -4.67 5.09 -4.97
N ILE A 46 -4.18 6.33 -5.08
CA ILE A 46 -5.03 7.52 -5.24
C ILE A 46 -5.77 7.48 -6.58
N ARG A 47 -5.07 7.15 -7.68
CA ARG A 47 -5.66 7.08 -9.04
C ARG A 47 -6.62 5.90 -9.25
N LEU A 48 -6.40 4.79 -8.54
CA LEU A 48 -7.22 3.57 -8.65
C LEU A 48 -8.50 3.61 -7.80
N ASN A 49 -8.70 4.68 -7.05
CA ASN A 49 -9.78 4.85 -6.08
C ASN A 49 -10.78 5.88 -6.57
#